data_AF-A0A5Q0BNW1-F1
#
_entry.id   AF-A0A5Q0BNW1-F1
#
_cell.length_a   1.000
_cell.length_b   1.000
_cell.length_c   1.000
_cell.angle_alpha   90.00
_cell.angle_beta   90.00
_cell.angle_gamma   90.00
#
_symmetry.space_group_name_H-M   'P 1'
#
loop_
_entity.id
_entity.type
_entity.pdbx_description
1 polymer ?
#
loop_
_entity_poly.entity_id
_entity_poly.type
_entity_poly.pdbx_seq_one_letter_code
_entity_poly.pdbx_strand_id
1 'polypeptide(L)'
;MACNSPTRKKTGIRRAHHQVTALLCVAGFLASCAPPTAQQKNSSAPLASGYRPDIRHGAKIYTAYCSACHDKGTNGAPQLDDAEEWDERADAWPADIDRHVKSGFLSMPARGGRSELSDADISDTIYYILSQVEANDD
;
A
#
# COMPACT_ATOMS: atom_id res chain seq x y z
N MET A 1 27.65 -19.07 40.23
CA MET A 1 26.54 -20.05 40.14
C MET A 1 26.40 -20.48 38.70
N ALA A 2 26.28 -21.78 38.43
CA ALA A 2 25.92 -22.31 37.13
C ALA A 2 24.62 -23.14 37.29
N CYS A 3 23.71 -23.08 36.33
CA CYS A 3 22.59 -24.02 36.23
C CYS A 3 22.31 -24.40 34.77
N ASN A 4 21.94 -25.68 34.62
CA ASN A 4 21.88 -26.46 33.38
C ASN A 4 20.56 -27.30 33.40
N SER A 5 19.98 -27.79 32.30
CA SER A 5 20.48 -27.77 30.94
C SER A 5 19.43 -27.39 29.84
N PRO A 6 18.81 -28.25 29.01
CA PRO A 6 18.94 -27.98 27.57
C PRO A 6 17.72 -28.24 26.64
N THR A 7 17.93 -27.86 25.38
CA THR A 7 17.28 -28.35 24.14
C THR A 7 15.82 -28.00 23.84
N ARG A 8 15.62 -27.43 22.65
CA ARG A 8 14.87 -28.15 21.60
C ARG A 8 15.54 -27.97 20.24
N LYS A 9 16.20 -29.02 19.74
CA LYS A 9 16.75 -29.07 18.38
C LYS A 9 15.58 -29.09 17.39
N LYS A 10 15.50 -28.13 16.46
CA LYS A 10 14.70 -28.32 15.24
C LYS A 10 15.54 -29.12 14.25
N THR A 11 15.30 -30.43 14.23
CA THR A 11 15.39 -31.22 12.99
C THR A 11 14.65 -30.48 11.88
N GLY A 12 15.12 -30.41 10.64
CA GLY A 12 16.05 -31.34 10.01
C GLY A 12 15.37 -32.01 8.82
N ILE A 13 14.87 -31.21 7.87
CA ILE A 13 14.46 -31.68 6.55
C ILE A 13 15.38 -31.04 5.52
N ARG A 14 16.63 -31.52 5.48
CA ARG A 14 17.48 -31.35 4.32
C ARG A 14 16.97 -32.33 3.28
N ARG A 15 16.16 -31.88 2.30
CA ARG A 15 15.87 -32.71 1.13
C ARG A 15 17.18 -32.91 0.38
N ALA A 16 17.55 -34.17 0.20
CA ALA A 16 18.90 -34.55 -0.15
C ALA A 16 18.97 -35.02 -1.61
N HIS A 17 20.13 -34.78 -2.22
CA HIS A 17 20.63 -35.46 -3.42
C HIS A 17 19.75 -35.41 -4.68
N HIS A 18 19.87 -34.34 -5.47
CA HIS A 18 19.94 -34.53 -6.93
C HIS A 18 21.37 -34.91 -7.31
N GLN A 19 21.65 -36.22 -7.26
CA GLN A 19 22.71 -36.80 -8.09
C GLN A 19 22.16 -36.87 -9.51
N VAL A 20 22.76 -36.10 -10.42
CA VAL A 20 22.37 -36.07 -11.83
C VAL A 20 23.04 -37.24 -12.54
N THR A 21 22.37 -38.39 -12.54
CA THR A 21 22.75 -39.52 -13.41
C THR A 21 21.98 -39.42 -14.72
N ALA A 22 22.70 -39.57 -15.83
CA ALA A 22 22.25 -39.15 -17.15
C ALA A 22 21.30 -40.13 -17.87
N LEU A 23 20.89 -39.68 -19.06
CA LEU A 23 20.48 -40.43 -20.27
C LEU A 23 18.98 -40.52 -20.61
N LEU A 24 18.71 -39.95 -21.79
CA LEU A 24 17.86 -40.45 -22.87
C LEU A 24 16.33 -40.24 -22.81
N CYS A 25 15.89 -39.40 -23.76
CA CYS A 25 14.87 -39.68 -24.80
C CYS A 25 13.57 -38.87 -24.82
N VAL A 26 13.50 -38.05 -25.89
CA VAL A 26 12.42 -38.00 -26.90
C VAL A 26 11.19 -37.10 -26.66
N ALA A 27 10.68 -36.60 -27.79
CA ALA A 27 9.45 -35.85 -28.04
C ALA A 27 9.44 -34.37 -27.58
N GLY A 28 9.50 -33.48 -28.57
CA GLY A 28 9.34 -32.05 -28.36
C GLY A 28 7.89 -31.68 -28.06
N PHE A 29 7.70 -30.89 -27.02
CA PHE A 29 6.49 -30.11 -26.77
C PHE A 29 6.95 -28.72 -26.33
N LEU A 30 6.90 -27.73 -27.23
CA LEU A 30 7.29 -26.35 -26.92
C LEU A 30 6.18 -25.63 -26.12
N ALA A 31 5.82 -26.19 -24.97
CA ALA A 31 5.07 -25.48 -23.95
C ALA A 31 6.04 -24.56 -23.21
N SER A 32 6.06 -23.28 -23.60
CA SER A 32 6.91 -22.26 -22.98
C SER A 32 6.56 -22.10 -21.50
N CYS A 33 7.43 -22.56 -20.63
CA CYS A 33 7.36 -22.29 -19.20
C CYS A 33 7.81 -20.84 -18.95
N ALA A 34 6.85 -19.93 -18.81
CA ALA A 34 7.10 -18.62 -18.23
C ALA A 34 7.20 -18.75 -16.70
N PRO A 35 8.21 -18.14 -16.03
CA PRO A 35 8.23 -18.07 -14.58
C PRO A 35 7.07 -17.20 -14.08
N PRO A 36 6.57 -17.40 -12.85
CA PRO A 36 5.64 -16.46 -12.24
C PRO A 36 6.33 -15.10 -12.13
N THR A 37 5.82 -14.11 -12.87
CA THR A 37 6.19 -12.72 -12.67
C THR A 37 5.83 -12.34 -11.24
N ALA A 38 6.85 -12.10 -10.41
CA ALA A 38 6.65 -11.33 -9.19
C ALA A 38 6.07 -9.98 -9.62
N GLN A 39 4.79 -9.76 -9.31
CA GLN A 39 4.12 -8.48 -9.52
C GLN A 39 4.99 -7.41 -8.87
N GLN A 40 5.37 -6.39 -9.63
CA GLN A 40 6.11 -5.27 -9.06
C GLN A 40 5.16 -4.51 -8.12
N LYS A 41 5.33 -4.72 -6.81
CA LYS A 41 5.07 -3.65 -5.86
C LYS A 41 6.00 -2.47 -6.23
N ASN A 42 5.60 -1.26 -5.85
CA ASN A 42 6.21 0.02 -6.27
C ASN A 42 5.80 0.45 -7.68
N SER A 43 4.56 0.92 -7.83
CA SER A 43 4.15 1.83 -8.91
C SER A 43 2.99 2.69 -8.44
N SER A 44 3.31 3.76 -7.71
CA SER A 44 2.40 4.84 -7.33
C SER A 44 1.73 5.39 -8.58
N ALA A 45 0.45 5.05 -8.77
CA ALA A 45 -0.20 5.22 -10.06
C ALA A 45 -0.68 6.68 -10.27
N PRO A 46 -0.43 7.31 -11.44
CA PRO A 46 -0.66 8.74 -11.62
C PRO A 46 -2.10 9.04 -12.04
N LEU A 47 -2.84 9.84 -11.24
CA LEU A 47 -4.11 10.44 -11.69
C LEU A 47 -3.87 11.31 -12.92
N ALA A 48 -4.84 11.26 -13.84
CA ALA A 48 -5.07 12.21 -14.92
C ALA A 48 -3.79 12.88 -15.49
N SER A 49 -3.10 12.16 -16.38
CA SER A 49 -1.91 12.58 -17.14
C SER A 49 -1.77 14.09 -17.33
N GLY A 50 -1.01 14.73 -16.43
CA GLY A 50 -0.73 16.17 -16.46
C GLY A 50 -0.99 16.92 -15.15
N TYR A 51 -1.81 16.37 -14.24
CA TYR A 51 -1.97 16.97 -12.91
C TYR A 51 -0.65 16.94 -12.13
N ARG A 52 -0.33 18.04 -11.45
CA ARG A 52 0.84 18.17 -10.57
C ARG A 52 0.34 18.65 -9.20
N PRO A 53 0.26 17.79 -8.19
CA PRO A 53 -0.27 18.17 -6.89
C PRO A 53 0.64 19.17 -6.16
N ASP A 54 0.05 20.17 -5.51
CA ASP A 54 0.77 20.97 -4.50
C ASP A 54 0.64 20.30 -3.13
N ILE A 55 1.60 19.42 -2.84
CA ILE A 55 1.74 18.73 -1.55
C ILE A 55 1.77 19.71 -0.36
N ARG A 56 2.32 20.93 -0.53
CA ARG A 56 2.37 21.94 0.56
C ARG A 56 1.03 22.64 0.76
N HIS A 57 0.19 22.70 -0.26
CA HIS A 57 -1.19 23.16 -0.15
C HIS A 57 -2.08 22.09 0.47
N GLY A 58 -1.99 20.84 -0.02
CA GLY A 58 -2.66 19.67 0.53
C GLY A 58 -2.36 19.48 2.04
N ALA A 59 -1.11 19.63 2.46
CA ALA A 59 -0.73 19.59 3.87
C ALA A 59 -1.49 20.63 4.74
N LYS A 60 -1.68 21.86 4.24
CA LYS A 60 -2.42 22.91 4.98
C LYS A 60 -3.89 22.56 5.13
N ILE A 61 -4.52 22.07 4.06
CA ILE A 61 -5.92 21.63 4.07
C ILE A 61 -6.09 20.45 5.03
N TYR A 62 -5.17 19.47 4.96
CA TYR A 62 -5.14 18.34 5.88
C TYR A 62 -5.08 18.81 7.34
N THR A 63 -4.10 19.64 7.70
CA THR A 63 -3.94 20.15 9.07
C THR A 63 -5.15 20.95 9.53
N ALA A 64 -5.78 21.74 8.65
CA ALA A 64 -6.91 22.60 8.99
C ALA A 64 -8.24 21.85 9.16
N TYR A 65 -8.47 20.75 8.43
CA TYR A 65 -9.80 20.14 8.31
C TYR A 65 -9.85 18.61 8.44
N CYS A 66 -8.79 17.89 8.09
CA CYS A 66 -8.80 16.42 8.01
C CYS A 66 -8.17 15.77 9.26
N SER A 67 -7.14 16.40 9.81
CA SER A 67 -6.38 15.99 11.01
C SER A 67 -7.26 15.56 12.18
N ALA A 68 -8.34 16.29 12.44
CA ALA A 68 -9.31 16.02 13.52
C ALA A 68 -9.88 14.58 13.52
N CYS A 69 -9.91 13.92 12.36
CA CYS A 69 -10.26 12.51 12.24
C CYS A 69 -9.06 11.62 11.89
N HIS A 70 -8.22 12.05 10.96
CA HIS A 70 -7.16 11.23 10.36
C HIS A 70 -5.84 11.18 11.14
N ASP A 71 -5.63 12.02 12.17
CA ASP A 71 -4.44 11.92 13.04
C ASP A 71 -4.54 10.78 14.08
N LYS A 72 -5.74 10.24 14.31
CA LYS A 72 -6.03 9.28 15.41
C LYS A 72 -7.06 8.21 15.07
N GLY A 73 -7.44 8.14 13.80
CA GLY A 73 -8.47 7.23 13.29
C GLY A 73 -9.85 7.38 13.93
N THR A 74 -10.25 8.62 14.26
CA THR A 74 -11.56 8.90 14.88
C THR A 74 -12.69 8.32 14.02
N ASN A 75 -13.58 7.54 14.64
CA ASN A 75 -14.68 6.82 13.98
C ASN A 75 -14.25 5.81 12.89
N GLY A 76 -13.01 5.30 12.95
CA GLY A 76 -12.47 4.38 11.94
C GLY A 76 -12.03 5.09 10.66
N ALA A 77 -11.64 6.36 10.75
CA ALA A 77 -10.93 7.02 9.66
C ALA A 77 -9.52 6.43 9.49
N PRO A 78 -8.98 6.32 8.27
CA PRO A 78 -7.62 5.82 8.08
C PRO A 78 -6.58 6.81 8.64
N GLN A 79 -5.61 6.31 9.39
CA GLN A 79 -4.58 7.14 10.04
C GLN A 79 -3.47 7.56 9.05
N LEU A 80 -3.01 8.81 9.12
CA LEU A 80 -2.00 9.35 8.19
C LEU A 80 -0.68 8.57 8.17
N ASP A 81 -0.31 7.96 9.29
CA ASP A 81 0.92 7.23 9.53
C ASP A 81 0.78 5.69 9.46
N ASP A 82 -0.44 5.17 9.21
CA ASP A 82 -0.70 3.73 9.10
C ASP A 82 -0.56 3.24 7.65
N ALA A 83 0.69 2.96 7.25
CA ALA A 83 0.99 2.54 5.89
C ALA A 83 0.37 1.18 5.51
N GLU A 84 0.17 0.27 6.46
CA GLU A 84 -0.51 -1.02 6.20
C GLU A 84 -2.00 -0.78 5.85
N GLU A 85 -2.68 0.11 6.59
CA GLU A 85 -4.04 0.52 6.25
C GLU A 85 -4.13 1.19 4.88
N TRP A 86 -3.12 1.99 4.49
CA TRP A 86 -3.09 2.66 3.20
C TRP A 86 -2.62 1.78 2.02
N ASP A 87 -1.79 0.74 2.17
CA ASP A 87 -1.44 -0.21 1.08
C ASP A 87 -2.72 -0.88 0.54
N GLU A 88 -3.59 -1.36 1.44
CA GLU A 88 -4.91 -1.91 1.09
C GLU A 88 -5.82 -0.92 0.33
N ARG A 89 -5.65 0.39 0.55
CA ARG A 89 -6.47 1.46 -0.04
C ARG A 89 -5.82 2.04 -1.30
N ALA A 90 -4.50 2.01 -1.41
CA ALA A 90 -3.75 2.39 -2.60
C ALA A 90 -4.01 1.42 -3.77
N ASP A 91 -4.17 0.13 -3.46
CA ASP A 91 -4.64 -0.89 -4.41
C ASP A 91 -6.03 -0.55 -5.01
N ALA A 92 -6.90 0.17 -4.30
CA ALA A 92 -8.18 0.65 -4.81
C ALA A 92 -8.06 1.85 -5.78
N TRP A 93 -6.84 2.36 -6.00
CA TRP A 93 -6.49 3.49 -6.86
C TRP A 93 -6.98 4.87 -6.35
N PRO A 94 -6.20 5.95 -6.59
CA PRO A 94 -6.60 7.31 -6.18
C PRO A 94 -7.95 7.81 -6.72
N ALA A 95 -8.52 7.21 -7.77
CA ALA A 95 -9.81 7.62 -8.34
C ALA A 95 -11.01 7.20 -7.46
N ASP A 96 -10.91 6.06 -6.78
CA ASP A 96 -11.94 5.61 -5.84
C ASP A 96 -11.84 6.40 -4.53
N ILE A 97 -10.62 6.70 -4.09
CA ILE A 97 -10.35 7.61 -2.96
C ILE A 97 -10.94 9.01 -3.28
N ASP A 98 -10.62 9.60 -4.43
CA ASP A 98 -11.15 10.89 -4.87
C ASP A 98 -12.69 10.92 -4.87
N ARG A 99 -13.32 9.88 -5.44
CA ARG A 99 -14.78 9.71 -5.40
C ARG A 99 -15.30 9.68 -3.97
N HIS A 100 -14.76 8.82 -3.10
CA HIS A 100 -15.22 8.66 -1.72
C HIS A 100 -15.04 9.94 -0.90
N VAL A 101 -13.93 10.65 -1.06
CA VAL A 101 -13.71 11.94 -0.39
C VAL A 101 -14.71 12.99 -0.91
N LYS A 102 -14.99 13.05 -2.21
CA LYS A 102 -15.92 14.03 -2.79
C LYS A 102 -17.39 13.75 -2.48
N SER A 103 -17.83 12.48 -2.50
CA SER A 103 -19.23 12.10 -2.22
C SER A 103 -19.53 11.86 -0.74
N GLY A 104 -18.50 11.63 0.08
CA GLY A 104 -18.62 11.01 1.39
C GLY A 104 -18.67 9.48 1.28
N PHE A 105 -18.20 8.80 2.32
CA PHE A 105 -18.15 7.34 2.42
C PHE A 105 -18.10 6.91 3.89
N LEU A 106 -18.94 5.93 4.27
CA LEU A 106 -19.10 5.51 5.67
C LEU A 106 -19.34 6.71 6.62
N SER A 107 -18.50 6.87 7.64
CA SER A 107 -18.54 8.00 8.59
C SER A 107 -17.85 9.27 8.09
N MET A 108 -17.18 9.23 6.93
CA MET A 108 -16.52 10.39 6.34
C MET A 108 -17.53 11.25 5.57
N PRO A 109 -17.80 12.50 5.99
CA PRO A 109 -18.70 13.39 5.26
C PRO A 109 -18.09 13.83 3.93
N ALA A 110 -18.97 14.15 2.96
CA ALA A 110 -18.57 14.69 1.67
C ALA A 110 -17.64 15.90 1.82
N ARG A 111 -16.47 15.84 1.15
CA ARG A 111 -15.39 16.84 1.17
C ARG A 111 -14.92 17.18 2.58
N GLY A 112 -14.93 16.20 3.50
CA GLY A 112 -14.61 16.41 4.92
C GLY A 112 -15.60 17.34 5.64
N GLY A 113 -16.81 17.52 5.11
CA GLY A 113 -17.80 18.49 5.61
C GLY A 113 -17.52 19.93 5.17
N ARG A 114 -16.69 20.13 4.14
CA ARG A 114 -16.27 21.43 3.60
C ARG A 114 -16.72 21.59 2.15
N SER A 115 -17.89 22.19 1.94
CA SER A 115 -18.42 22.43 0.58
C SER A 115 -17.64 23.50 -0.18
N GLU A 116 -16.79 24.26 0.50
CA GLU A 116 -15.92 25.29 -0.04
C GLU A 116 -14.63 24.76 -0.72
N LEU A 117 -14.18 23.54 -0.39
CA LEU A 117 -12.98 22.95 -0.99
C LEU A 117 -13.23 22.60 -2.45
N SER A 118 -12.35 23.01 -3.36
CA SER A 118 -12.39 22.66 -4.78
C SER A 118 -11.90 21.23 -5.05
N ASP A 119 -12.11 20.73 -6.26
CA ASP A 119 -11.64 19.38 -6.62
C ASP A 119 -10.10 19.28 -6.65
N ALA A 120 -9.41 20.41 -6.90
CA ALA A 120 -7.96 20.51 -6.78
C ALA A 120 -7.51 20.46 -5.32
N ASP A 121 -8.19 21.18 -4.41
CA ASP A 121 -7.90 21.14 -2.97
C ASP A 121 -8.00 19.71 -2.41
N ILE A 122 -9.04 18.96 -2.82
CA ILE A 122 -9.20 17.55 -2.48
C ILE A 122 -8.07 16.70 -3.08
N SER A 123 -7.72 16.90 -4.35
CA SER A 123 -6.66 16.14 -5.02
C SER A 123 -5.29 16.36 -4.35
N ASP A 124 -4.92 17.62 -4.06
CA ASP A 124 -3.68 17.98 -3.36
C ASP A 124 -3.63 17.36 -1.96
N THR A 125 -4.77 17.31 -1.26
CA THR A 125 -4.87 16.70 0.08
C THR A 125 -4.68 15.19 0.03
N ILE A 126 -5.30 14.49 -0.94
CA ILE A 126 -5.10 13.05 -1.16
C ILE A 126 -3.63 12.75 -1.47
N TYR A 127 -3.02 13.54 -2.37
CA TYR A 127 -1.62 13.39 -2.71
C TYR A 127 -0.67 13.69 -1.54
N TYR A 128 -0.99 14.65 -0.68
CA TYR A 128 -0.26 14.85 0.57
C TYR A 128 -0.31 13.59 1.45
N ILE A 129 -1.50 13.04 1.70
CA ILE A 129 -1.69 11.84 2.53
C ILE A 129 -0.85 10.67 1.98
N LEU A 130 -0.99 10.35 0.70
CA LEU A 130 -0.22 9.28 0.05
C LEU A 130 1.29 9.50 0.13
N SER A 131 1.76 10.75 0.03
CA SER A 131 3.19 11.07 0.19
C SER A 131 3.72 10.92 1.63
N GLN A 132 2.86 10.90 2.64
CA GLN A 132 3.27 10.59 4.02
C GLN A 132 3.39 9.07 4.22
N VAL A 133 2.47 8.30 3.66
CA VAL A 133 2.52 6.82 3.63
C VAL A 133 3.83 6.34 3.00
N GLU A 134 4.14 6.79 1.78
CA GLU A 134 5.38 6.43 1.07
C GLU A 134 6.66 6.80 1.85
N ALA A 135 6.60 7.78 2.74
CA ALA A 135 7.75 8.23 3.55
C ALA A 135 7.90 7.46 4.88
N ASN A 136 6.94 6.62 5.25
CA ASN A 136 6.92 5.83 6.48
C ASN A 136 7.24 4.34 6.26
N ASP A 137 7.37 3.89 5.00
CA ASP A 137 7.64 2.51 4.60
C ASP A 137 9.15 2.15 4.45
N ASP A 138 10.08 3.09 4.75
CA ASP A 138 11.54 2.94 4.66
C ASP A 138 12.21 2.46 5.99
#